data_AF-A0A6G1B0V5-F1
#
_entry.id   AF-A0A6G1B0V5-F1
#
_cell.length_a   1.000
_cell.length_b   1.000
_cell.length_c   1.000
_cell.angle_alpha   90.00
_cell.angle_beta   90.00
_cell.angle_gamma   90.00
#
_symmetry.space_group_name_H-M   'P 1'
#
loop_
_entity.id
_entity.type
_entity.pdbx_description
1 polymer ?
#
loop_
_entity_poly.entity_id
_entity_poly.type
_entity_poly.pdbx_seq_one_letter_code
_entity_poly.pdbx_strand_id
1 'polypeptide(L)'
;FQLSYSDKERYEHEERPEVQKQMLIDIAKKLPVYTRTGSGDLELNYEVLLHFHRSTYHTLCCFFCRCVLKMDHHCPWLNNCIGFSNYKFFLQFLAYPVLYFLYIATTVFNYFIKY
;
A
#
# COMPACT_ATOMS: atom_id res chain seq x y z
N PHE A 1 -4.12 11.34 -1.51
CA PHE A 1 -4.47 12.24 -2.62
C PHE A 1 -5.89 11.90 -3.04
N GLN A 2 -6.78 12.88 -3.05
CA GLN A 2 -8.15 12.74 -3.54
C GLN A 2 -8.33 13.82 -4.60
N LEU A 3 -8.75 13.43 -5.81
CA LEU A 3 -9.08 14.38 -6.87
C LEU A 3 -10.18 15.32 -6.38
N SER A 4 -10.08 16.60 -6.74
CA SER A 4 -11.21 17.53 -6.57
C SER A 4 -12.44 16.94 -7.26
N TYR A 5 -13.62 17.16 -6.70
CA TYR A 5 -14.88 16.69 -7.28
C TYR A 5 -15.01 17.09 -8.76
N SER A 6 -14.63 18.33 -9.09
CA SER A 6 -14.67 18.86 -10.46
C SER A 6 -13.64 18.24 -11.41
N ASP A 7 -12.48 17.80 -10.92
CA ASP A 7 -11.47 17.10 -11.72
C ASP A 7 -11.91 15.66 -11.98
N LYS A 8 -12.54 15.03 -10.99
CA LYS A 8 -13.08 13.68 -11.08
C LYS A 8 -14.22 13.60 -12.10
N GLU A 9 -15.18 14.53 -12.02
CA GLU A 9 -16.31 14.58 -12.95
C GLU A 9 -15.82 14.79 -14.40
N ARG A 10 -14.86 15.69 -14.61
CA ARG A 10 -14.25 15.90 -15.94
C ARG A 10 -13.54 14.66 -16.48
N TYR A 11 -12.83 13.93 -15.62
CA TYR A 11 -12.15 12.69 -16.01
C TYR A 11 -13.13 11.58 -16.38
N GLU A 12 -14.22 11.42 -15.61
CA GLU A 12 -15.24 10.39 -15.81
C GLU A 12 -16.10 10.64 -17.06
N HIS A 13 -16.30 11.90 -17.46
CA HIS A 13 -17.08 12.27 -18.66
C HIS A 13 -16.23 12.33 -19.95
N GLU A 14 -14.90 12.22 -19.85
CA GLU A 14 -14.03 12.27 -21.01
C GLU A 14 -13.82 10.86 -21.59
N GLU A 15 -14.38 10.60 -22.77
CA GLU A 15 -14.28 9.30 -23.44
C GLU A 15 -12.93 9.08 -24.13
N ARG A 16 -12.16 10.16 -24.37
CA ARG A 16 -10.90 10.10 -25.12
C ARG A 16 -9.74 9.74 -24.18
N PRO A 17 -9.04 8.61 -24.41
CA PRO A 17 -7.97 8.15 -23.52
C PRO A 17 -6.77 9.11 -23.49
N GLU A 18 -6.47 9.78 -24.62
CA GLU A 18 -5.37 10.74 -24.71
C GLU A 18 -5.61 11.98 -23.83
N VAL A 19 -6.85 12.44 -23.75
CA VAL A 19 -7.22 13.62 -22.97
C VAL A 19 -7.24 13.28 -21.48
N GLN A 20 -7.76 12.11 -21.11
CA GLN A 20 -7.67 11.58 -19.75
C GLN A 20 -6.21 11.49 -19.27
N LYS A 21 -5.31 10.98 -20.13
CA LYS A 21 -3.88 10.91 -19.84
C LYS A 21 -3.27 12.30 -19.62
N GLN A 22 -3.61 13.27 -20.47
CA GLN A 22 -3.11 14.63 -20.35
C GLN A 22 -3.57 15.31 -19.04
N MET A 23 -4.84 15.12 -18.66
CA MET A 23 -5.37 15.63 -17.38
C MET A 23 -4.59 15.08 -16.18
N LEU A 24 -4.28 13.78 -16.19
CA LEU A 24 -3.50 13.14 -15.12
C LEU A 24 -2.05 13.67 -15.05
N ILE A 25 -1.43 13.93 -16.20
CA ILE A 25 -0.08 14.53 -16.28
C ILE A 25 -0.08 15.95 -15.70
N ASP A 26 -1.09 16.76 -16.01
CA ASP A 26 -1.16 18.14 -15.54
C ASP A 26 -1.45 18.24 -14.04
N ILE A 27 -2.19 17.27 -13.49
CA ILE A 27 -2.34 17.07 -12.05
C ILE A 27 -1.02 16.60 -11.43
N ALA A 28 -0.29 15.70 -12.09
CA ALA A 28 0.99 15.18 -11.61
C ALA A 28 2.02 16.27 -11.36
N LYS A 29 2.14 17.21 -12.31
CA LYS A 29 3.08 18.34 -12.23
C LYS A 29 2.82 19.26 -11.03
N LYS A 30 1.59 19.29 -10.52
CA LYS A 30 1.21 20.12 -9.35
C LYS A 30 1.50 19.43 -8.02
N LEU A 31 1.80 18.14 -8.04
CA LEU A 31 2.04 17.35 -6.84
C LEU A 31 3.54 17.18 -6.61
N PRO A 32 4.01 17.21 -5.36
CA PRO A 32 5.40 16.90 -5.03
C PRO A 32 5.65 15.39 -5.03
N VAL A 33 5.24 14.70 -6.10
CA VAL A 33 5.35 13.24 -6.24
C VAL A 33 6.39 12.96 -7.31
N TYR A 34 7.57 12.54 -6.85
CA TYR A 34 8.66 12.09 -7.69
C TYR A 34 8.88 10.62 -7.43
N THR A 35 9.17 9.85 -8.47
CA THR A 35 9.59 8.47 -8.31
C THR A 35 10.98 8.29 -8.86
N ARG A 36 11.75 7.48 -8.14
CA ARG A 36 13.07 7.09 -8.57
C ARG A 36 12.92 5.88 -9.49
N THR A 37 13.39 6.01 -10.73
CA THR A 37 13.53 4.86 -11.62
C THR A 37 14.58 3.89 -11.07
N GLY A 38 14.60 2.65 -11.56
CA GLY A 38 15.62 1.67 -11.18
C GLY A 38 17.07 2.11 -11.50
N SER A 39 17.25 3.06 -12.42
CA SER A 39 18.53 3.70 -12.75
C SER A 39 18.95 4.79 -11.75
N GLY A 40 18.05 5.20 -10.85
CA GLY A 40 18.34 6.19 -9.82
C GLY A 40 17.95 7.63 -10.17
N ASP A 41 17.38 7.84 -11.36
CA ASP A 41 16.96 9.15 -11.85
C ASP A 41 15.61 9.57 -11.24
N LEU A 42 15.49 10.86 -10.94
CA LEU A 42 14.26 11.47 -10.44
C LEU A 42 13.39 11.86 -11.63
N GLU A 43 12.37 11.06 -11.93
CA GLU A 43 11.41 11.36 -12.99
C GLU A 43 10.01 11.63 -12.41
N LEU A 44 9.36 12.66 -12.96
CA LEU A 44 7.93 12.92 -12.76
C LEU A 44 7.15 11.87 -13.56
N ASN A 45 6.88 10.72 -12.95
CA ASN A 45 6.18 9.64 -13.62
C ASN A 45 4.66 9.71 -13.32
N TYR A 46 3.87 10.14 -14.32
CA TYR A 46 2.41 10.13 -14.24
C TYR A 46 1.83 8.71 -14.13
N GLU A 47 2.60 7.68 -14.49
CA GLU A 47 2.23 6.29 -14.22
C GLU A 47 2.13 6.00 -12.74
N VAL A 48 2.78 6.77 -11.88
CA VAL A 48 2.64 6.64 -10.42
C VAL A 48 1.31 7.17 -9.96
N LEU A 49 0.75 8.17 -10.64
CA LEU A 49 -0.62 8.62 -10.39
C LEU A 49 -1.63 7.67 -11.00
N LEU A 50 -1.35 7.11 -12.18
CA LEU A 50 -2.12 6.00 -12.73
C LEU A 50 -1.96 4.73 -11.90
N HIS A 51 -0.87 4.53 -11.17
CA HIS A 51 -0.64 3.41 -10.27
C HIS A 51 -1.23 3.71 -8.90
N PHE A 52 -1.27 4.95 -8.43
CA PHE A 52 -2.07 5.33 -7.27
C PHE A 52 -3.54 5.16 -7.59
N HIS A 53 -3.99 5.64 -8.75
CA HIS A 53 -5.35 5.48 -9.26
C HIS A 53 -5.64 4.00 -9.51
N ARG A 54 -4.88 3.29 -10.34
CA ARG A 54 -5.02 1.84 -10.51
C ARG A 54 -4.84 1.10 -9.21
N SER A 55 -4.00 1.48 -8.27
CA SER A 55 -3.94 0.83 -6.95
C SER A 55 -5.19 1.13 -6.11
N THR A 56 -5.94 2.19 -6.41
CA THR A 56 -7.31 2.38 -5.92
C THR A 56 -8.37 1.55 -6.68
N TYR A 57 -8.08 1.01 -7.87
CA TYR A 57 -9.01 0.15 -8.65
C TYR A 57 -8.58 -1.34 -8.75
N HIS A 58 -7.31 -1.67 -8.52
CA HIS A 58 -6.71 -3.00 -8.44
C HIS A 58 -6.85 -3.55 -7.01
N THR A 59 -7.73 -2.92 -6.24
CA THR A 59 -8.35 -3.37 -5.00
C THR A 59 -9.78 -3.83 -5.28
N LEU A 60 -10.05 -4.49 -6.41
CA LEU A 60 -11.33 -5.19 -6.61
C LEU A 60 -11.54 -6.30 -5.56
N CYS A 61 -10.50 -6.67 -4.80
CA CYS A 61 -10.59 -7.55 -3.62
C CYS A 61 -10.91 -6.81 -2.30
N CYS A 62 -11.20 -5.51 -2.34
CA CYS A 62 -11.31 -4.67 -1.15
C CYS A 62 -12.39 -3.60 -1.32
N PHE A 63 -13.64 -4.02 -1.52
CA PHE A 63 -14.83 -3.16 -1.52
C PHE A 63 -14.91 -2.24 -0.27
N PHE A 64 -14.18 -2.57 0.81
CA PHE A 64 -14.10 -1.81 2.07
C PHE A 64 -12.77 -1.09 2.33
N CYS A 65 -11.72 -1.32 1.55
CA CYS A 65 -10.38 -0.83 1.88
C CYS A 65 -10.08 0.46 1.13
N ARG A 66 -10.58 1.58 1.66
CA ARG A 66 -10.28 2.92 1.15
C ARG A 66 -8.77 3.16 1.18
N CYS A 67 -8.18 3.44 0.02
CA CYS A 67 -6.84 4.02 -0.21
C CYS A 67 -5.87 3.96 0.99
N VAL A 68 -5.30 2.78 1.26
CA VAL A 68 -4.28 2.63 2.31
C VAL A 68 -2.95 3.17 1.80
N LEU A 69 -2.39 4.17 2.50
CA LEU A 69 -1.08 4.75 2.14
C LEU A 69 0.01 3.69 2.24
N LYS A 70 0.83 3.54 1.19
CA LYS A 70 1.88 2.50 1.08
C LYS A 70 1.32 1.12 1.46
N MET A 71 0.24 0.74 0.78
CA MET A 71 -0.38 -0.58 0.96
C MET A 71 0.66 -1.66 0.66
N ASP A 72 0.74 -2.63 1.56
CA ASP A 72 1.59 -3.81 1.41
C ASP A 72 0.73 -4.99 0.93
N HIS A 73 -0.26 -5.41 1.73
CA HIS A 73 -1.22 -6.44 1.34
C HIS A 73 -2.51 -6.38 2.19
N HIS A 74 -3.59 -7.00 1.70
CA HIS A 74 -4.74 -7.33 2.54
C HIS A 74 -4.47 -8.65 3.25
N CYS A 75 -4.52 -8.66 4.58
CA CYS A 75 -4.26 -9.85 5.38
C CYS A 75 -5.61 -10.43 5.86
N PRO A 76 -6.07 -11.57 5.30
CA PRO A 76 -7.34 -12.18 5.71
C PRO A 76 -7.33 -12.60 7.18
N TRP A 77 -6.16 -12.98 7.70
CA TRP A 77 -5.96 -13.41 9.08
C TRP A 77 -6.24 -12.32 10.11
N LEU A 78 -5.99 -11.06 9.74
CA LEU A 78 -6.26 -9.89 10.58
C LEU A 78 -7.55 -9.19 10.17
N ASN A 79 -8.23 -9.69 9.13
CA ASN A 79 -9.38 -9.07 8.47
C ASN A 79 -9.15 -7.56 8.21
N ASN A 80 -7.92 -7.20 7.83
CA ASN A 80 -7.49 -5.81 7.71
C ASN A 80 -6.40 -5.64 6.64
N CYS A 81 -6.32 -4.45 6.05
CA CYS A 81 -5.24 -4.09 5.14
C CYS A 81 -4.01 -3.63 5.91
N ILE A 82 -2.86 -4.17 5.53
CA ILE A 82 -1.56 -3.74 6.03
C ILE A 82 -1.00 -2.67 5.10
N GLY A 83 -0.58 -1.55 5.69
CA GLY A 83 0.09 -0.46 5.01
C GLY A 83 0.77 0.45 6.01
N PHE A 84 1.07 1.69 5.62
CA PHE A 84 1.96 2.57 6.37
C PHE A 84 1.62 2.72 7.87
N SER A 85 0.34 2.88 8.21
CA SER A 85 -0.10 3.15 9.57
C SER A 85 0.03 1.95 10.52
N ASN A 86 -0.10 0.72 10.01
CA ASN A 86 -0.11 -0.49 10.83
C ASN A 86 1.04 -1.46 10.53
N TYR A 87 1.92 -1.15 9.58
CA TYR A 87 3.07 -1.99 9.23
C TYR A 87 3.96 -2.32 10.43
N LYS A 88 4.24 -1.33 11.30
CA LYS A 88 5.03 -1.55 12.52
C LYS A 88 4.38 -2.56 13.47
N PHE A 89 3.07 -2.45 13.68
CA PHE A 89 2.33 -3.36 14.55
C PHE A 89 2.22 -4.75 13.95
N PHE A 90 2.08 -4.85 12.62
CA PHE A 90 2.11 -6.13 11.91
C PHE A 90 3.44 -6.86 12.10
N LEU A 91 4.58 -6.16 12.00
CA LEU A 91 5.88 -6.77 12.26
C LEU A 91 6.04 -7.24 13.71
N GLN A 92 5.53 -6.47 14.67
CA GLN A 92 5.53 -6.89 16.08
C GLN A 92 4.64 -8.12 16.31
N PHE A 93 3.47 -8.16 15.66
CA PHE A 93 2.57 -9.31 15.69
C PHE A 93 3.23 -10.58 15.16
N LEU A 94 4.13 -10.49 14.18
CA LEU A 94 4.91 -11.64 13.70
C LEU A 94 6.07 -12.02 14.63
N ALA A 95 6.70 -11.02 15.27
CA ALA A 95 7.88 -11.26 16.12
C ALA A 95 7.52 -11.87 17.48
N TYR A 96 6.43 -11.44 18.13
CA TYR A 96 6.08 -11.92 19.46
C TYR A 96 5.79 -13.43 19.54
N PRO A 97 5.05 -14.05 18.60
CA PRO A 97 4.87 -15.49 18.60
C PRO A 97 6.19 -16.24 18.51
N VAL A 98 7.14 -15.79 17.68
CA VAL A 98 8.47 -16.42 17.57
C VAL A 98 9.21 -16.36 18.90
N LEU A 99 9.26 -15.19 19.54
CA LEU A 99 9.89 -15.03 20.85
C LEU A 99 9.20 -15.89 21.92
N TYR A 100 7.88 -15.96 21.88
CA TYR A 100 7.08 -16.77 22.81
C TYR A 100 7.34 -18.26 22.62
N PHE A 101 7.39 -18.74 21.37
CA PHE A 101 7.74 -20.12 21.08
C PHE A 101 9.17 -20.46 21.50
N LEU A 102 10.14 -19.56 21.30
CA LEU A 102 11.51 -19.74 21.79
C LEU A 102 11.57 -19.82 23.32
N TYR A 103 10.82 -18.99 24.02
CA TYR A 103 10.73 -19.01 25.48
C TYR A 103 10.14 -20.33 25.99
N ILE A 104 9.03 -20.79 25.41
CA ILE A 104 8.44 -22.08 25.76
C ILE A 104 9.41 -23.22 25.43
N ALA A 105 9.99 -23.24 24.23
CA ALA A 105 10.92 -24.28 23.83
C ALA A 105 12.11 -24.37 24.77
N THR A 106 12.68 -23.24 25.18
CA THR A 106 13.80 -23.20 26.13
C THR A 106 13.40 -23.71 27.51
N THR A 107 12.26 -23.26 28.04
CA THR A 107 11.80 -23.70 29.37
C THR A 107 11.48 -25.19 29.38
N VAL A 108 10.73 -25.66 28.39
CA VAL A 108 10.37 -27.07 28.22
C VAL A 108 11.60 -27.94 27.99
N PHE A 109 12.54 -27.51 27.16
CA PHE A 109 13.80 -28.24 26.94
C PHE A 109 14.62 -28.36 28.24
N ASN A 110 14.67 -27.32 29.06
CA ASN A 110 15.31 -27.40 30.37
C ASN A 110 14.63 -28.42 31.29
N TYR A 111 13.31 -28.58 31.23
CA TYR A 111 12.61 -29.64 31.96
C TYR A 111 12.96 -31.03 31.42
N PHE A 112 13.05 -31.21 30.09
CA PHE A 112 13.42 -32.48 29.46
C PHE A 112 14.87 -32.92 29.69
N ILE A 113 15.80 -31.98 29.96
CA ILE A 113 17.18 -32.32 30.30
C ILE A 113 17.33 -32.60 31.80
N LYS A 114 16.42 -32.05 32.63
CA LYS A 114 16.45 -32.21 34.09
C LYS A 114 15.86 -33.55 34.57
N TYR A 115 15.02 -34.20 33.77
CA TYR A 115 14.39 -35.50 34.04
C TYR A 115 14.70 -36.48 32.92
#